data_AF-A0A9N9P732-F1
#
_entry.id   AF-A0A9N9P732-F1
#
_cell.length_a   1.000
_cell.length_b   1.000
_cell.length_c   1.000
_cell.angle_alpha   90.00
_cell.angle_beta   90.00
_cell.angle_gamma   90.00
#
_symmetry.space_group_name_H-M   'P 1'
#
loop_
_entity.id
_entity.type
_entity.pdbx_description
1 polymer ?
#
loop_
_entity_poly.entity_id
_entity_poly.type
_entity_poly.pdbx_seq_one_letter_code
_entity_poly.pdbx_strand_id
1 'polypeptide(L)' 'GFQVAPAELEAVLLTHDAVSDTAVVGYYSEEEATEMPIAYVTIKYGYEQFKALAKEIQSFVDR' A
#
# COMPACT_ATOMS: atom_id res chain seq x y z
N GLY A 1 11.79 1.65 14.89
CA GLY A 1 11.02 1.11 13.76
C GLY A 1 10.26 -0.11 14.23
N PHE A 2 9.04 -0.27 13.76
CA PHE A 2 8.28 -1.51 13.91
C PHE A 2 8.32 -2.21 12.55
N GLN A 3 8.74 -3.48 12.53
CA GLN A 3 8.55 -4.29 11.33
C GLN A 3 7.08 -4.68 11.29
N VAL A 4 6.34 -4.13 10.33
CA VAL A 4 4.97 -4.56 10.03
C VAL A 4 5.08 -5.67 9.00
N ALA A 5 4.38 -6.78 9.24
CA ALA A 5 4.41 -7.87 8.28
C ALA A 5 3.69 -7.46 6.98
N PRO A 6 4.19 -7.83 5.79
CA PRO A 6 3.53 -7.51 4.52
C PRO A 6 2.05 -7.89 4.51
N ALA A 7 1.71 -9.08 5.01
CA ALA A 7 0.33 -9.57 5.08
C ALA A 7 -0.60 -8.69 5.93
N GLU A 8 -0.08 -8.02 6.97
CA GLU A 8 -0.89 -7.11 7.78
C GLU A 8 -1.24 -5.84 7.00
N LEU A 9 -0.26 -5.29 6.25
CA LEU A 9 -0.49 -4.14 5.38
C LEU A 9 -1.44 -4.48 4.22
N GLU A 10 -1.29 -5.67 3.63
CA GLU A 10 -2.20 -6.19 2.61
C GLU A 10 -3.63 -6.28 3.13
N ALA A 11 -3.81 -6.84 4.34
CA ALA A 11 -5.12 -6.95 4.96
C ALA A 11 -5.78 -5.58 5.16
N VAL A 12 -5.02 -4.57 5.59
CA VAL A 12 -5.51 -3.18 5.71
C VAL A 12 -5.89 -2.62 4.34
N LEU A 13 -5.01 -2.73 3.35
CA LEU A 13 -5.24 -2.23 1.99
C LEU A 13 -6.49 -2.83 1.34
N LEU A 14 -6.75 -4.12 1.57
CA LEU A 14 -7.96 -4.81 1.08
C LEU A 14 -9.27 -4.29 1.69
N THR A 15 -9.22 -3.56 2.83
CA THR A 15 -10.42 -2.92 3.40
C THR A 15 -10.79 -1.61 2.72
N HIS A 16 -9.92 -1.05 1.87
CA HIS A 16 -10.21 0.19 1.15
C HIS A 16 -11.19 -0.07 -0.01
N ASP A 17 -12.24 0.74 -0.12
CA ASP A 17 -13.34 0.51 -1.09
C ASP A 17 -12.87 0.44 -2.55
N ALA A 18 -11.86 1.24 -2.92
CA ALA A 18 -11.28 1.24 -4.27
C ALA A 18 -10.34 0.06 -4.59
N VAL A 19 -9.92 -0.74 -3.60
CA VAL A 19 -8.88 -1.76 -3.78
C VAL A 19 -9.50 -3.14 -4.03
N SER A 20 -9.19 -3.72 -5.18
CA SER A 20 -9.63 -5.07 -5.55
C SER A 20 -8.69 -6.16 -5.06
N ASP A 21 -7.39 -5.89 -5.11
CA ASP A 21 -6.33 -6.82 -4.73
C ASP A 21 -5.04 -6.04 -4.44
N THR A 22 -4.13 -6.63 -3.68
CA THR A 22 -2.86 -6.00 -3.32
C THR A 22 -1.77 -7.00 -2.94
N ALA A 23 -0.52 -6.62 -3.16
CA ALA A 23 0.66 -7.34 -2.69
C ALA A 23 1.69 -6.35 -2.15
N VAL A 24 2.29 -6.65 -1.00
CA VAL A 24 3.28 -5.81 -0.34
C VAL A 24 4.64 -6.50 -0.35
N VAL A 25 5.67 -5.76 -0.75
CA VAL A 25 7.07 -6.24 -0.76
C VAL A 25 7.98 -5.27 -0.05
N GLY A 26 9.04 -5.78 0.57
CA GLY A 26 10.12 -4.95 1.11
C GLY A 26 11.02 -4.44 -0.02
N TYR A 27 11.30 -3.13 -0.01
CA TYR A 27 12.31 -2.51 -0.85
C TYR A 27 13.36 -1.85 0.03
N TYR A 28 14.62 -2.23 -0.14
CA TYR A 28 15.71 -1.61 0.60
C TYR A 28 15.94 -0.17 0.12
N SER A 29 15.68 0.79 1.00
CA SER A 29 15.98 2.21 0.77
C SER A 29 17.40 2.50 1.25
N GLU A 30 18.27 2.91 0.33
CA GLU A 30 19.63 3.36 0.67
C GLU A 30 19.62 4.63 1.52
N GLU A 31 18.67 5.55 1.26
CA GLU A 31 18.51 6.82 1.97
C GLU A 31 18.18 6.61 3.45
N GLU A 32 17.26 5.69 3.73
CA GLU A 32 16.79 5.38 5.08
C GLU A 32 17.58 4.24 5.73
N ALA A 33 18.52 3.63 4.99
CA ALA A 33 19.30 2.45 5.37
C ALA A 33 18.44 1.32 5.97
N THR A 34 17.24 1.13 5.43
CA THR A 34 16.23 0.17 5.94
C THR A 34 15.32 -0.30 4.81
N GLU A 35 14.60 -1.40 5.04
CA GLU A 35 13.52 -1.84 4.16
C GLU A 35 12.26 -0.98 4.36
N MET A 36 11.69 -0.53 3.25
CA MET A 36 10.44 0.21 3.15
C MET A 36 9.39 -0.65 2.44
N PRO A 37 8.15 -0.71 2.94
CA PRO A 37 7.08 -1.47 2.28
C PRO A 37 6.64 -0.76 0.98
N ILE A 38 6.59 -1.50 -0.11
CA ILE A 38 5.99 -1.09 -1.38
C ILE A 38 4.74 -1.93 -1.61
N ALA A 39 3.60 -1.25 -1.78
CA ALA A 39 2.33 -1.90 -2.13
C ALA A 39 2.04 -1.78 -3.63
N TYR A 40 1.80 -2.91 -4.27
CA TYR A 40 1.17 -2.99 -5.59
C TYR A 40 -0.32 -3.17 -5.38
N VAL A 41 -1.14 -2.37 -6.06
CA VAL A 41 -2.57 -2.29 -5.81
C VAL A 41 -3.33 -2.39 -7.12
N THR A 42 -4.27 -3.33 -7.19
CA THR A 42 -5.25 -3.42 -8.28
C THR A 42 -6.50 -2.66 -7.88
N ILE A 43 -6.91 -1.70 -8.71
CA ILE A 43 -8.08 -0.86 -8.46
C ILE A 43 -9.35 -1.54 -8.99
N LYS A 44 -10.46 -1.47 -8.23
CA LYS A 44 -11.77 -2.03 -8.62
C LYS A 44 -12.32 -1.34 -9.87
N TYR A 45 -13.10 -2.09 -10.64
CA TYR A 45 -13.83 -1.54 -11.79
C TYR A 45 -14.76 -0.41 -11.35
N GLY A 46 -14.78 0.70 -12.09
CA GLY A 46 -15.56 1.91 -11.76
C GLY A 46 -14.80 2.97 -10.95
N TYR A 47 -13.59 2.68 -10.50
CA TYR A 47 -12.66 3.68 -9.97
C TYR A 47 -11.65 4.07 -11.06
N GLU A 48 -11.40 5.37 -11.21
CA GLU A 48 -10.35 5.84 -12.12
C GLU A 48 -8.98 5.76 -11.45
N GLN A 49 -7.97 5.30 -12.20
CA GLN A 49 -6.59 5.29 -11.72
C GLN A 49 -5.97 6.67 -11.90
N PHE A 50 -6.01 7.48 -10.85
CA PHE A 50 -5.37 8.80 -10.81
C PHE A 50 -4.38 8.90 -9.63
N LYS A 51 -3.37 9.76 -9.76
CA LYS A 51 -2.34 9.97 -8.72
C LYS A 51 -2.93 10.36 -7.36
N ALA A 52 -4.10 11.01 -7.33
CA ALA A 52 -4.75 11.37 -6.06
C ALA A 52 -5.32 10.14 -5.34
N LEU A 53 -5.84 9.13 -6.05
CA LEU A 53 -6.31 7.87 -5.46
C LEU A 53 -5.15 7.09 -4.85
N ALA A 54 -3.99 7.07 -5.53
CA ALA A 54 -2.80 6.45 -4.97
C ALA A 54 -2.37 7.11 -3.64
N LYS A 55 -2.43 8.45 -3.56
CA LYS A 55 -2.13 9.20 -2.33
C LYS A 55 -3.16 8.96 -1.23
N GLU A 56 -4.44 8.86 -1.59
CA GLU A 56 -5.53 8.52 -0.67
C GLU A 56 -5.30 7.14 -0.05
N ILE A 57 -5.03 6.13 -0.88
CA ILE A 57 -4.76 4.75 -0.44
C ILE A 57 -3.50 4.70 0.45
N GLN A 58 -2.44 5.43 0.10
CA GLN A 58 -1.25 5.53 0.95
C GLN A 58 -1.60 6.14 2.31
N SER A 59 -2.33 7.25 2.33
CA SER A 59 -2.73 7.95 3.56
C SER A 59 -3.70 7.14 4.43
N PHE A 60 -4.42 6.18 3.84
CA PHE A 60 -5.31 5.27 4.55
C PHE A 60 -4.55 4.27 5.41
N VAL A 61 -3.38 3.79 4.94
CA VAL A 61 -2.53 2.83 5.67
C VAL A 61 -1.73 3.51 6.78
N ASP A 62 -1.43 4.80 6.64
CA ASP A 62 -0.68 5.59 7.64
C ASP A 62 -1.50 5.94 8.91
N ARG A 63 -2.78 5.54 8.97
CA ARG A 63 -3.74 5.92 10.02
C ARG A 63 -3.86 4.91 11.16
#